data_AF-A0A1T4SK46-F1
#
_entry.id   AF-A0A1T4SK46-F1
#
_cell.length_a   1.000
_cell.length_b   1.000
_cell.length_c   1.000
_cell.angle_alpha   90.00
_cell.angle_beta   90.00
_cell.angle_gamma   90.00
#
_symmetry.space_group_name_H-M   'P 1'
#
loop_
_entity.id
_entity.type
_entity.pdbx_description
1 polymer ?
#
loop_
_entity_poly.entity_id
_entity_poly.type
_entity_poly.pdbx_seq_one_letter_code
_entity_poly.pdbx_strand_id
1 'polypeptide(L)' 'MTNIMKEFAKFFAGVAAMQTVFHWALGLSDVLPVTLVGITYTPGLNTTAMVAWPIIMVLLIYYAWLRRSAG' A
#
# COMPACT_ATOMS: atom_id res chain seq x y z
N MET A 1 -1.96 -19.17 15.39
CA MET A 1 -1.49 -18.52 14.14
C MET A 1 0.02 -18.40 14.21
N THR A 2 0.77 -19.02 13.30
CA THR A 2 2.23 -19.07 13.35
C THR A 2 2.85 -17.67 13.15
N ASN A 3 3.94 -17.38 13.86
CA ASN A 3 4.64 -16.09 13.78
C ASN A 3 5.02 -15.68 12.34
N ILE A 4 5.23 -16.65 11.45
CA ILE A 4 5.64 -16.38 10.06
C ILE A 4 4.62 -15.57 9.25
N MET A 5 3.31 -15.81 9.43
CA MET A 5 2.28 -15.03 8.73
C MET A 5 2.26 -13.57 9.18
N LYS A 6 2.58 -13.31 10.45
CA LYS A 6 2.73 -11.96 10.95
C LYS A 6 3.97 -11.28 10.38
N GLU A 7 5.10 -11.98 10.25
CA GLU A 7 6.31 -11.41 9.60
C GLU A 7 6.08 -11.05 8.14
N PHE A 8 5.39 -11.91 7.37
CA PHE A 8 4.97 -11.55 6.01
C PHE A 8 4.08 -10.31 6.00
N ALA A 9 3.11 -10.22 6.91
CA ALA A 9 2.26 -9.04 6.99
C ALA A 9 3.04 -7.76 7.32
N LYS A 10 4.09 -7.81 8.15
CA LYS A 10 4.98 -6.66 8.40
C LYS A 10 5.74 -6.25 7.14
N PHE A 11 6.30 -7.22 6.42
CA PHE A 11 7.00 -6.95 5.16
C PHE A 11 6.08 -6.28 4.14
N PHE A 12 4.89 -6.85 3.91
CA PHE A 12 3.92 -6.29 2.98
C PHE A 12 3.31 -4.96 3.46
N ALA A 13 3.24 -4.71 4.77
CA ALA A 13 2.85 -3.40 5.28
C ALA A 13 3.86 -2.32 4.84
N GLY A 14 5.16 -2.64 4.83
CA GLY A 14 6.20 -1.75 4.30
C GLY A 14 6.05 -1.49 2.79
N VAL A 15 5.74 -2.52 2.01
CA VAL A 15 5.44 -2.38 0.57
C VAL A 15 4.22 -1.49 0.35
N ALA A 16 3.13 -1.72 1.08
CA ALA A 16 1.91 -0.91 0.98
C ALA A 16 2.14 0.55 1.40
N ALA A 17 2.99 0.80 2.41
CA ALA A 17 3.38 2.14 2.81
C ALA A 17 4.16 2.86 1.70
N MET A 18 5.14 2.19 1.08
CA MET A 18 5.89 2.75 -0.05
C MET A 18 4.97 3.10 -1.23
N GLN A 19 4.04 2.20 -1.58
CA GLN A 19 3.06 2.46 -2.64
C GLN A 19 2.12 3.62 -2.29
N THR A 20 1.71 3.74 -1.02
CA THR A 20 0.90 4.88 -0.55
C THR A 20 1.62 6.20 -0.78
N VAL A 21 2.87 6.31 -0.33
CA VAL A 21 3.68 7.53 -0.50
C VAL A 21 3.91 7.83 -1.97
N PHE A 22 4.27 6.83 -2.78
CA PHE A 22 4.51 6.99 -4.20
C PHE A 22 3.28 7.55 -4.95
N HIS A 23 2.11 6.96 -4.75
CA HIS A 23 0.89 7.39 -5.43
C HIS A 23 0.38 8.74 -4.95
N TRP A 24 0.57 9.06 -3.68
CA TRP A 24 0.24 10.38 -3.15
C TRP A 24 1.19 11.45 -3.71
N ALA A 25 2.49 11.18 -3.78
CA ALA A 25 3.45 12.09 -4.41
C ALA A 25 3.13 12.33 -5.89
N LEU A 26 2.76 11.28 -6.63
CA LEU A 26 2.30 11.41 -8.02
C LEU A 26 1.01 12.24 -8.13
N GLY A 27 0.04 11.99 -7.26
CA GLY A 27 -1.25 12.69 -7.27
C GLY A 27 -1.14 14.18 -6.92
N LEU A 28 -0.13 14.55 -6.14
CA LEU A 28 0.12 15.94 -5.70
C LEU A 28 1.10 16.72 -6.59
N SER A 29 1.66 16.11 -7.63
CA SER A 29 2.70 16.73 -8.47
C SER A 29 2.21 17.23 -9.83
N ASP A 30 0.91 17.12 -10.13
CA ASP A 30 0.29 17.51 -11.42
C ASP A 30 0.93 16.88 -12.68
N VAL A 31 1.71 15.81 -12.52
CA VAL A 31 2.43 15.13 -13.62
C VAL A 31 1.60 14.06 -14.35
N LEU A 32 0.37 13.79 -13.90
CA LEU A 32 -0.47 12.74 -14.47
C LEU A 32 -1.17 13.22 -15.75
N PRO A 33 -1.24 12.40 -16.82
CA PRO A 33 -0.78 11.01 -16.89
C PRO A 33 0.73 10.87 -17.11
N VAL A 34 1.34 9.85 -16.49
CA VAL A 34 2.78 9.55 -16.63
C VAL A 34 3.02 8.07 -16.88
N THR A 35 4.00 7.72 -17.73
CA THR A 35 4.43 6.33 -17.92
C THR A 35 5.69 6.06 -17.11
N LEU A 36 5.60 5.12 -16.16
CA LEU A 36 6.73 4.68 -15.32
C LEU A 36 6.86 3.17 -15.44
N VAL A 37 8.07 2.69 -15.73
CA VAL A 37 8.39 1.25 -15.83
C VAL A 37 7.43 0.50 -16.78
N GLY A 38 7.01 1.15 -17.87
CA GLY A 38 6.09 0.58 -18.86
C GLY A 38 4.60 0.62 -18.49
N ILE A 39 4.23 1.20 -17.34
CA ILE A 39 2.83 1.37 -16.91
C ILE A 39 2.43 2.85 -17.04
N THR A 40 1.34 3.12 -17.73
CA THR A 40 0.75 4.47 -17.79
C THR A 40 -0.21 4.70 -16.63
N TYR A 41 0.19 5.56 -15.71
CA TYR A 41 -0.62 6.01 -14.60
C TYR A 41 -1.52 7.15 -15.05
N THR A 42 -2.80 6.85 -15.28
CA THR A 42 -3.82 7.87 -15.53
C THR A 42 -4.28 8.49 -14.20
N PRO A 43 -4.90 9.69 -14.22
CA PRO A 43 -5.46 10.30 -13.01
C PRO A 43 -6.42 9.37 -12.25
N GLY A 44 -7.30 8.66 -12.96
CA GLY A 44 -8.24 7.71 -12.36
C GLY A 44 -7.55 6.50 -11.72
N LEU A 45 -6.57 5.91 -12.42
CA LEU A 45 -5.79 4.78 -11.89
C LEU A 45 -5.00 5.19 -10.64
N ASN A 46 -4.31 6.34 -10.70
CA ASN A 46 -3.52 6.83 -9.55
C ASN A 46 -4.41 7.15 -8.36
N THR A 47 -5.56 7.80 -8.57
CA THR A 47 -6.51 8.13 -7.49
C THR A 47 -7.03 6.87 -6.80
N THR A 48 -7.33 5.82 -7.56
CA THR A 48 -7.73 4.52 -6.99
C THR A 48 -6.63 3.95 -6.11
N ALA A 49 -5.38 4.00 -6.58
CA ALA A 49 -4.23 3.52 -5.83
C ALA A 49 -3.93 4.36 -4.57
N MET A 50 -4.15 5.68 -4.62
CA MET A 50 -4.05 6.59 -3.46
C MET A 50 -5.00 6.21 -2.32
N VAL A 51 -6.12 5.54 -2.61
CA VAL A 51 -7.10 5.10 -1.60
C VAL A 51 -6.86 3.64 -1.20
N ALA A 52 -6.63 2.76 -2.17
CA ALA A 52 -6.50 1.32 -1.92
C ALA A 52 -5.27 0.97 -1.07
N TRP A 53 -4.11 1.54 -1.37
CA TRP A 53 -2.86 1.22 -0.67
C TRP A 53 -2.86 1.61 0.81
N PRO A 54 -3.34 2.80 1.23
CA PRO A 54 -3.48 3.12 2.66
C PRO A 54 -4.40 2.14 3.40
N ILE A 55 -5.51 1.73 2.78
CA ILE A 55 -6.43 0.76 3.40
C ILE A 55 -5.72 -0.59 3.60
N ILE A 56 -5.04 -1.10 2.57
CA ILE A 56 -4.26 -2.34 2.66
C ILE A 56 -3.18 -2.23 3.73
N MET A 57 -2.46 -1.11 3.77
CA MET A 57 -1.43 -0.82 4.78
C MET A 57 -2.01 -0.90 6.20
N VAL A 58 -3.13 -0.22 6.47
CA VAL A 58 -3.78 -0.23 7.79
C VAL A 58 -4.23 -1.65 8.17
N LEU A 59 -4.82 -2.40 7.25
CA LEU A 59 -5.25 -3.77 7.49
C LEU A 59 -4.07 -4.71 7.79
N LEU A 60 -2.96 -4.58 7.07
CA LEU A 60 -1.74 -5.36 7.30
C LEU A 60 -1.09 -5.00 8.65
N ILE A 61 -1.03 -3.71 9.00
CA ILE A 61 -0.54 -3.26 10.31
C ILE A 61 -1.41 -3.82 11.43
N TYR A 62 -2.74 -3.73 11.28
CA TYR A 62 -3.67 -4.30 12.25
C TYR A 62 -3.42 -5.80 12.42
N TYR A 63 -3.32 -6.55 11.33
CA TYR A 63 -3.10 -8.00 11.40
C TYR A 63 -1.74 -8.37 12.02
N ALA A 64 -0.67 -7.68 11.63
CA ALA A 64 0.70 -8.00 12.04
C ALA A 64 0.95 -7.70 13.54
N TRP A 65 0.49 -6.55 14.04
CA TRP A 65 0.80 -6.11 15.41
C TRP A 65 -0.39 -6.18 16.38
N LEU A 66 -1.60 -5.81 15.93
CA LEU A 66 -2.73 -5.58 16.84
C LEU A 66 -3.65 -6.79 16.98
N ARG A 67 -3.81 -7.60 15.93
CA ARG A 67 -4.66 -8.78 15.96
C ARG A 67 -4.02 -9.82 16.89
N ARG A 68 -4.68 -10.05 18.02
CA ARG A 68 -4.33 -11.11 18.96
C ARG A 68 -4.47 -12.46 18.25
N SER A 69 -3.42 -13.28 18.30
CA SER A 69 -3.50 -14.64 17.79
C SER A 69 -4.55 -15.37 18.62
N ALA A 70 -5.62 -15.86 18.00
CA ALA A 70 -6.51 -16.81 18.67
C ALA A 70 -5.63 -17.99 19.13
N GLY A 71 -5.57 -18.17 20.45
CA GLY A 71 -4.86 -19.25 21.13
C GLY A 71 -5.63 -20.54 20.99
#